data_AF-A0A7C7ZN58-F1
#
_entry.id   AF-A0A7C7ZN58-F1
#
_cell.length_a   1.000
_cell.length_b   1.000
_cell.length_c   1.000
_cell.angle_alpha   90.00
_cell.angle_beta   90.00
_cell.angle_gamma   90.00
#
_symmetry.space_group_name_H-M   'P 1'
#
loop_
_entity.id
_entity.type
_entity.pdbx_description
1 polymer ?
#
loop_
_entity_poly.entity_id
_entity_poly.type
_entity_poly.pdbx_seq_one_letter_code
_entity_poly.pdbx_strand_id
1 'polypeptide(L)' 'LQILGVHCFGDQAAEIIHIGQAIMSQHGDANTLLYFTNTTFNYPTMAEAYRVAALNGLNRLENH' A
#
# COMPACT_ATOMS: atom_id res chain seq x y z
N LEU A 1 4.78 -8.16 -8.55
CA LEU A 1 4.51 -7.23 -7.43
C LEU A 1 3.01 -7.00 -7.20
N GLN A 2 2.18 -8.02 -7.47
CA GLN A 2 0.72 -7.91 -7.28
C GLN A 2 0.36 -7.87 -5.79
N ILE A 3 -0.67 -7.10 -5.43
CA ILE A 3 -1.20 -7.07 -4.06
C ILE A 3 -2.21 -8.22 -3.93
N LEU A 4 -1.93 -9.12 -2.98
CA LEU A 4 -2.78 -10.29 -2.69
C LEU A 4 -3.59 -10.13 -1.40
N GLY A 5 -3.24 -9.16 -0.57
CA GLY A 5 -3.92 -8.86 0.67
C GLY A 5 -3.46 -7.52 1.23
N VAL A 6 -4.38 -6.83 1.92
CA VAL A 6 -4.12 -5.61 2.67
C VAL A 6 -4.71 -5.79 4.06
N HIS A 7 -3.89 -5.49 5.08
CA HIS A 7 -4.29 -5.57 6.47
C HIS A 7 -3.87 -4.28 7.18
N CYS A 8 -4.81 -3.64 7.85
CA CYS A 8 -4.57 -2.43 8.64
C CYS A 8 -4.99 -2.68 10.08
N PHE A 9 -4.10 -2.34 11.02
CA PHE A 9 -4.34 -2.42 12.46
C PHE A 9 -3.88 -1.11 13.10
N GLY A 10 -4.70 -0.54 13.97
CA GLY A 10 -4.40 0.72 14.65
C GLY A 10 -5.58 1.69 14.66
N ASP A 11 -5.34 2.88 15.23
CA ASP A 11 -6.32 3.96 15.22
C ASP A 11 -6.65 4.39 13.77
N GLN A 12 -7.92 4.70 13.52
CA GLN A 12 -8.42 5.12 12.20
C GLN A 12 -8.11 4.15 11.03
N ALA A 13 -7.84 2.86 11.31
CA ALA A 13 -7.57 1.88 10.26
C ALA A 13 -8.71 1.78 9.22
N ALA A 14 -9.96 1.95 9.66
CA ALA A 14 -11.14 1.98 8.81
C ALA A 14 -11.13 3.15 7.80
N GLU A 15 -10.48 4.27 8.12
CA GLU A 15 -10.42 5.44 7.24
C GLU A 15 -9.50 5.23 6.04
N ILE A 16 -8.53 4.32 6.15
CA ILE A 16 -7.50 4.11 5.12
C ILE A 16 -7.56 2.74 4.45
N ILE A 17 -8.26 1.75 5.01
CA ILE A 17 -8.31 0.38 4.45
C ILE A 17 -8.85 0.37 3.02
N HIS A 18 -9.80 1.26 2.73
CA HIS A 18 -10.41 1.37 1.40
C HIS A 18 -9.42 1.76 0.31
N ILE A 19 -8.35 2.51 0.63
CA ILE A 19 -7.30 2.86 -0.33
C ILE A 19 -6.61 1.59 -0.84
N GLY A 20 -6.22 0.69 0.07
CA GLY A 20 -5.61 -0.59 -0.25
C GLY A 20 -6.54 -1.50 -1.06
N GLN A 21 -7.80 -1.58 -0.64
CA GLN A 21 -8.82 -2.37 -1.34
C GLN A 21 -9.04 -1.87 -2.78
N ALA A 22 -9.07 -0.54 -2.99
CA ALA A 22 -9.30 0.06 -4.30
C ALA A 22 -8.18 -0.25 -5.31
N ILE A 23 -6.93 -0.33 -4.86
CA ILE A 23 -5.79 -0.73 -5.71
C ILE A 23 -5.78 -2.24 -5.92
N MET A 24 -6.06 -3.02 -4.88
CA MET A 24 -6.13 -4.48 -4.97
C MET A 24 -7.25 -4.96 -5.91
N SER A 25 -8.35 -4.20 -6.05
CA SER A 25 -9.45 -4.52 -6.97
C SER A 25 -9.18 -4.17 -8.43
N GLN A 26 -8.06 -3.50 -8.74
CA GLN A 26 -7.69 -3.21 -10.12
C GLN A 26 -7.22 -4.48 -10.85
N HIS A 27 -7.19 -4.41 -12.19
CA HIS A 27 -6.81 -5.55 -13.03
C HIS A 27 -5.44 -5.30 -13.68
N GLY A 28 -4.69 -6.38 -13.91
CA GLY A 28 -3.38 -6.32 -14.57
C GLY A 28 -2.39 -5.40 -13.83
N ASP A 29 -1.70 -4.55 -14.58
CA ASP A 29 -0.62 -3.70 -14.06
C ASP A 29 -1.08 -2.64 -13.05
N ALA A 30 -2.38 -2.37 -12.98
CA ALA A 30 -2.96 -1.43 -12.02
C ALA A 30 -3.10 -2.03 -10.60
N ASN A 31 -3.03 -3.35 -10.43
CA ASN A 31 -2.87 -4.00 -9.12
C ASN A 31 -1.38 -4.25 -8.86
N THR A 32 -0.69 -3.23 -8.38
CA THR A 32 0.75 -3.28 -8.15
C THR A 32 1.16 -2.56 -6.88
N LEU A 33 2.09 -3.17 -6.15
CA LEU A 33 2.74 -2.56 -4.97
C LEU A 33 3.46 -1.25 -5.33
N LEU A 34 3.91 -1.10 -6.58
CA LEU A 34 4.58 0.10 -7.09
C LEU A 34 3.70 1.35 -7.05
N TYR A 35 2.38 1.18 -7.02
CA TYR A 35 1.46 2.29 -6.84
C TYR A 35 1.80 3.02 -5.53
N PHE A 36 1.91 2.29 -4.42
CA PHE A 36 2.14 2.87 -3.10
C PHE A 36 3.53 3.48 -2.92
N THR A 37 4.53 3.04 -3.67
CA THR A 37 5.87 3.65 -3.63
C THR A 37 5.97 4.93 -4.43
N ASN A 38 5.23 4.99 -5.55
CA ASN A 38 5.35 6.08 -6.52
C ASN A 38 4.28 7.15 -6.32
N THR A 39 3.16 6.83 -5.67
CA THR A 39 2.11 7.79 -5.34
C THR A 39 2.54 8.71 -4.19
N THR A 40 2.26 9.99 -4.35
CA THR A 40 2.37 11.00 -3.28
C THR A 40 1.12 10.95 -2.42
N PHE A 41 1.30 10.68 -1.13
CA PHE A 41 0.24 10.78 -0.13
C PHE A 41 0.29 12.15 0.55
N ASN A 42 -0.86 12.67 0.96
CA ASN A 42 -0.93 13.91 1.72
C ASN A 42 -0.24 13.76 3.08
N TYR A 43 0.41 14.82 3.56
CA TYR A 43 1.11 14.84 4.85
C TYR A 43 0.58 15.96 5.76
N PRO A 44 0.36 15.72 7.08
CA PRO A 44 0.45 14.43 7.78
C PRO A 44 -0.86 13.62 7.66
N THR A 45 -0.81 12.38 7.19
CA THR A 45 -1.99 11.47 7.17
C THR A 45 -1.59 10.01 7.41
N MET A 46 -2.51 9.20 7.95
CA MET A 46 -2.28 7.76 8.14
C MET A 46 -2.09 6.99 6.82
N ALA A 47 -2.52 7.55 5.68
CA ALA A 47 -2.32 6.92 4.38
C ALA A 47 -0.83 6.80 4.00
N GLU A 48 0.06 7.59 4.60
CA GLU A 48 1.52 7.44 4.46
C GLU A 48 2.02 6.05 4.87
N ALA A 49 1.30 5.36 5.77
CA ALA A 49 1.62 4.00 6.17
C ALA A 49 1.69 3.03 4.98
N TYR A 50 0.89 3.24 3.92
CA TYR A 50 0.97 2.42 2.71
C TYR A 50 2.31 2.55 1.99
N ARG A 51 2.84 3.77 1.88
CA ARG A 51 4.14 4.04 1.25
C ARG A 51 5.25 3.38 2.04
N VAL A 52 5.25 3.54 3.37
CA VAL A 52 6.23 2.90 4.26
C VAL A 52 6.15 1.38 4.17
N ALA A 53 4.95 0.80 4.20
CA ALA A 53 4.74 -0.64 4.09
C ALA A 53 5.24 -1.19 2.74
N ALA A 54 4.96 -0.49 1.63
CA ALA A 54 5.40 -0.90 0.29
C ALA A 54 6.92 -0.87 0.14
N LEU A 55 7.57 0.20 0.60
CA LEU A 55 9.04 0.31 0.60
C LEU A 55 9.68 -0.80 1.45
N ASN A 56 9.15 -1.04 2.65
CA ASN A 56 9.62 -2.13 3.51
C ASN A 56 9.44 -3.51 2.86
N GLY A 57 8.33 -3.73 2.15
CA GLY A 57 8.06 -4.95 1.41
C GLY A 57 9.04 -5.19 0.27
N LEU A 58 9.30 -4.17 -0.56
CA LEU A 58 10.27 -4.25 -1.66
C LEU A 58 11.68 -4.53 -1.17
N ASN A 59 12.13 -3.82 -0.13
CA ASN A 59 13.46 -4.04 0.45
C ASN A 59 13.66 -5.48 0.93
N ARG A 60 12.60 -6.17 1.37
CA ARG A 60 12.69 -7.58 1.77
C ARG A 60 12.81 -8.53 0.57
N LEU A 61 12.19 -8.19 -0.55
CA LEU A 61 12.30 -8.97 -1.79
C LEU A 61 13.67 -8.83 -2.44
N GLU A 62 14.26 -7.63 -2.42
CA GLU A 62 15.60 -7.40 -3.01
C GLU A 62 16.74 -8.11 -2.27
N ASN A 63 16.52 -8.48 -1.01
CA ASN A 63 17.50 -9.17 -0.17
C ASN A 63 17.37 -10.71 -0.20
N HIS A 64 16.57 -11.27 -1.11
CA HIS A 64 16.40 -12.72 -1.32
C HIS A 64 16.56 -13.06 -2.81
#